data_AF-A0A848VH03-F1
#
_entry.id   AF-A0A848VH03-F1
#
_cell.length_a   1.000
_cell.length_b   1.000
_cell.length_c   1.000
_cell.angle_alpha   90.00
_cell.angle_beta   90.00
_cell.angle_gamma   90.00
#
_symmetry.space_group_name_H-M   'P 1'
#
loop_
_entity.id
_entity.type
_entity.pdbx_description
1 polymer ?
#
loop_
_entity_poly.entity_id
_entity_poly.type
_entity_poly.pdbx_seq_one_letter_code
_entity_poly.pdbx_strand_id
1 'polypeptide(L)'
;MAFLDPDPPVTYRPLSLTVIGWYHAVTGFLGILFAWVPATLPSATDTFNTLGMDPGTMVAFGLASNIVYAAAGMAILKRRDWGRILLLVALPSIMVASAFFNPGFKVMALVSGAVTLGVLAFFLTRPAANDYFSGAVLEAPDSLRRLRLVQRSEGSGNDLKRIFGVLLAVPGWWILSFPLIFGLIAFHRSVFSGGSGLPLGIFSTITFLIAVGLLALGVVLWGTRRWRGYLGWGVVAFGLLAAWMGLLGFLPMDVERFLPPDSLDDFDPEEFARGMRIGARYAIAVAGITLSSGTLLLSAQRRHDLDAAEEIED
;
A
#
# COMPACT_ATOMS: atom_id res chain seq x y z
N MET A 1 1.72 22.04 -52.90
CA MET A 1 2.15 22.11 -51.49
C MET A 1 1.03 21.53 -50.66
N ALA A 2 1.19 20.33 -50.11
CA ALA A 2 0.24 19.78 -49.15
C ALA A 2 0.51 20.45 -47.80
N PHE A 3 -0.48 21.19 -47.27
CA PHE A 3 -0.46 21.62 -45.87
C PHE A 3 -0.52 20.36 -45.02
N LEU A 4 0.59 20.00 -44.37
CA LEU A 4 0.55 19.02 -43.31
C LEU A 4 -0.25 19.67 -42.18
N ASP A 5 -1.44 19.13 -41.91
CA ASP A 5 -2.21 19.49 -40.72
C ASP A 5 -1.28 19.37 -39.52
N PRO A 6 -1.16 20.40 -38.66
CA PRO A 6 -0.32 20.32 -37.49
C PRO A 6 -0.80 19.16 -36.62
N ASP A 7 0.13 18.24 -36.31
CA ASP A 7 -0.18 17.10 -35.45
C ASP A 7 -0.91 17.56 -34.19
N PRO A 8 -1.99 16.87 -33.79
CA PRO A 8 -2.75 17.27 -32.61
C PRO A 8 -1.83 17.33 -31.38
N PRO A 9 -2.01 18.33 -30.50
CA PRO A 9 -1.14 18.51 -29.35
C PRO A 9 -1.15 17.26 -28.47
N VAL A 10 0.03 16.66 -28.29
CA VAL A 10 0.20 15.44 -27.48
C VAL A 10 0.10 15.82 -26.00
N THR A 11 -1.06 15.59 -25.40
CA THR A 11 -1.27 15.86 -23.97
C THR A 11 -0.41 14.95 -23.10
N TYR A 12 0.46 15.55 -22.29
CA TYR A 12 1.33 14.82 -21.37
C TYR A 12 0.62 14.48 -20.06
N ARG A 13 0.63 13.20 -19.67
CA ARG A 13 0.21 12.74 -18.34
C ARG A 13 1.43 12.53 -17.44
N PRO A 14 1.52 13.23 -16.29
CA PRO A 14 2.55 12.95 -15.29
C PRO A 14 2.53 11.48 -14.84
N LEU A 15 3.70 10.85 -14.76
CA LEU A 15 3.83 9.45 -14.35
C LEU A 15 3.16 9.16 -12.99
N SER A 16 3.26 10.10 -12.04
CA SER A 16 2.62 9.97 -10.72
C SER A 16 1.09 9.83 -10.82
N LEU A 17 0.45 10.57 -11.72
CA LEU A 17 -1.00 10.47 -11.94
C LEU A 17 -1.39 9.19 -12.67
N THR A 18 -0.56 8.71 -13.59
CA THR A 18 -0.73 7.39 -14.20
C THR A 18 -0.71 6.29 -13.14
N VAL A 19 0.27 6.34 -12.24
CA VAL A 19 0.43 5.37 -11.16
C VAL A 19 -0.77 5.43 -10.19
N ILE A 20 -1.11 6.62 -9.68
CA ILE A 20 -2.21 6.81 -8.73
C ILE A 20 -3.54 6.37 -9.34
N GLY A 21 -3.79 6.77 -10.60
CA GLY A 21 -5.02 6.46 -11.31
C GLY A 21 -5.19 4.95 -11.52
N TRP A 22 -4.16 4.26 -12.00
CA TRP A 22 -4.20 2.80 -12.16
C TRP A 22 -4.28 2.06 -10.83
N TYR A 23 -3.55 2.51 -9.80
CA TYR A 23 -3.58 1.90 -8.48
C TYR A 23 -5.02 1.89 -7.93
N HIS A 24 -5.70 3.03 -7.91
CA HIS A 24 -7.07 3.13 -7.38
C HIS A 24 -8.09 2.44 -8.29
N ALA A 25 -7.90 2.47 -9.62
CA ALA A 25 -8.74 1.72 -10.53
C ALA A 25 -8.67 0.22 -10.26
N VAL A 26 -7.48 -0.36 -10.27
CA VAL A 26 -7.27 -1.81 -10.09
C VAL A 26 -7.70 -2.26 -8.70
N THR A 27 -7.25 -1.56 -7.65
CA THR A 27 -7.61 -1.93 -6.27
C THR A 27 -9.10 -1.76 -6.00
N GLY A 28 -9.75 -0.72 -6.54
CA GLY A 28 -11.20 -0.55 -6.47
C GLY A 28 -11.94 -1.69 -7.18
N PHE A 29 -11.54 -2.09 -8.38
CA PHE A 29 -12.16 -3.22 -9.09
C PHE A 29 -11.97 -4.56 -8.36
N LEU A 30 -10.76 -4.83 -7.86
CA LEU A 30 -10.52 -6.03 -7.06
C LEU A 30 -11.32 -6.00 -5.76
N GLY A 31 -11.39 -4.85 -5.09
CA GLY A 31 -12.17 -4.68 -3.87
C GLY A 31 -13.67 -4.92 -4.12
N ILE A 32 -14.22 -4.47 -5.25
CA ILE A 32 -15.59 -4.81 -5.66
C ILE A 32 -15.75 -6.33 -5.81
N LEU A 33 -14.83 -6.99 -6.52
CA LEU A 33 -14.86 -8.43 -6.78
C LEU A 33 -14.72 -9.28 -5.52
N PHE A 34 -14.10 -8.75 -4.46
CA PHE A 34 -13.86 -9.51 -3.23
C PHE A 34 -14.63 -8.98 -2.02
N ALA A 35 -15.44 -7.93 -2.17
CA ALA A 35 -16.17 -7.29 -1.07
C ALA A 35 -17.10 -8.25 -0.31
N TRP A 36 -17.61 -9.28 -0.98
CA TRP A 36 -18.53 -10.27 -0.39
C TRP A 36 -17.83 -11.42 0.32
N VAL A 37 -16.55 -11.69 0.04
CA VAL A 37 -15.82 -12.84 0.61
C VAL A 37 -15.88 -12.87 2.14
N PRO A 38 -15.65 -11.76 2.86
CA PRO A 38 -15.75 -11.76 4.31
C PRO A 38 -17.12 -12.21 4.83
N ALA A 39 -18.22 -11.83 4.17
CA ALA A 39 -19.57 -12.22 4.58
C ALA A 39 -19.86 -13.72 4.37
N THR A 40 -19.05 -14.41 3.55
CA THR A 40 -19.18 -15.87 3.34
C THR A 40 -18.40 -16.70 4.35
N LEU A 41 -17.53 -16.07 5.16
CA LEU A 41 -16.67 -16.75 6.12
C LEU A 41 -17.27 -16.65 7.53
N PRO A 42 -17.64 -17.77 8.19
CA PRO A 42 -18.25 -17.73 9.53
C PRO A 42 -17.42 -16.95 10.56
N SER A 43 -16.09 -17.13 10.54
CA SER A 43 -15.16 -16.44 11.44
C SER A 43 -15.14 -14.91 11.27
N ALA A 44 -15.33 -14.42 10.05
CA ALA A 44 -15.39 -13.00 9.77
C ALA A 44 -16.73 -12.43 10.22
N THR A 45 -17.84 -13.14 9.97
CA THR A 45 -19.17 -12.80 10.48
C THR A 45 -19.19 -12.66 12.01
N ASP A 46 -18.61 -13.62 12.74
CA ASP A 46 -18.51 -13.56 14.21
C ASP A 46 -17.70 -12.33 14.65
N THR A 47 -16.59 -12.05 13.96
CA THR A 47 -15.77 -10.87 14.23
C THR A 47 -16.56 -9.58 14.01
N PHE A 48 -17.34 -9.47 12.93
CA PHE A 48 -18.13 -8.26 12.66
C PHE A 48 -19.29 -8.10 13.65
N ASN A 49 -19.93 -9.19 14.05
CA ASN A 49 -20.94 -9.17 15.10
C ASN A 49 -20.36 -8.67 16.43
N THR A 50 -19.14 -9.08 16.79
CA THR A 50 -18.45 -8.54 17.99
C THR A 50 -18.12 -7.05 17.87
N LEU A 51 -17.94 -6.54 16.65
CA LEU A 51 -17.72 -5.12 16.37
C LEU A 51 -19.02 -4.32 16.27
N GLY A 52 -20.18 -4.95 16.48
CA GLY A 52 -21.50 -4.31 16.40
C GLY A 52 -21.89 -3.90 14.97
N MET A 53 -21.29 -4.53 13.95
CA MET A 53 -21.57 -4.24 12.55
C MET A 53 -22.22 -5.46 11.89
N ASP A 54 -23.43 -5.27 11.38
CA ASP A 54 -24.09 -6.28 10.56
C ASP A 54 -23.25 -6.56 9.29
N PRO A 55 -23.03 -7.84 8.91
CA PRO A 55 -22.25 -8.20 7.73
C PRO A 55 -22.71 -7.52 6.44
N GLY A 56 -24.02 -7.33 6.27
CA GLY A 56 -24.58 -6.63 5.10
C GLY A 56 -24.16 -5.16 5.04
N THR A 57 -24.15 -4.47 6.19
CA THR A 57 -23.65 -3.10 6.31
C THR A 57 -22.17 -3.02 5.93
N MET A 58 -21.36 -3.99 6.33
CA MET A 58 -19.95 -4.01 5.97
C MET A 58 -19.74 -4.22 4.48
N VAL A 59 -20.45 -5.19 3.87
CA VAL A 59 -20.37 -5.43 2.42
C VAL A 59 -20.80 -4.19 1.65
N ALA A 60 -21.89 -3.53 2.07
CA ALA A 60 -22.36 -2.30 1.45
C ALA A 60 -21.32 -1.16 1.56
N PHE A 61 -20.74 -0.96 2.74
CA PHE A 61 -19.69 0.04 2.95
C PHE A 61 -18.43 -0.24 2.12
N GLY A 62 -17.97 -1.49 2.13
CA GLY A 62 -16.83 -1.94 1.33
C GLY A 62 -17.06 -1.76 -0.16
N LEU A 63 -18.23 -2.16 -0.66
CA LEU A 63 -18.60 -2.01 -2.06
C LEU A 63 -18.66 -0.54 -2.47
N ALA A 64 -19.35 0.31 -1.69
CA ALA A 64 -19.46 1.74 -1.95
C ALA A 64 -18.08 2.42 -2.00
N SER A 65 -17.23 2.12 -1.01
CA SER A 65 -15.86 2.66 -0.94
C SER A 65 -15.02 2.26 -2.16
N ASN A 66 -15.09 0.99 -2.57
CA ASN A 66 -14.33 0.49 -3.71
C ASN A 66 -14.83 1.01 -5.06
N ILE A 67 -16.14 1.22 -5.21
CA ILE A 67 -16.71 1.91 -6.39
C ILE A 67 -16.17 3.33 -6.48
N VAL A 68 -16.13 4.05 -5.37
CA VAL A 68 -15.59 5.42 -5.31
C VAL A 68 -14.12 5.45 -5.72
N TYR A 69 -13.29 4.53 -5.22
CA TYR A 69 -11.88 4.42 -5.63
C TYR A 69 -11.71 4.07 -7.11
N ALA A 70 -12.48 3.09 -7.61
CA ALA A 70 -12.43 2.72 -9.02
C ALA A 70 -12.82 3.90 -9.92
N ALA A 71 -13.91 4.59 -9.60
CA ALA A 71 -14.39 5.76 -10.33
C ALA A 71 -13.38 6.91 -10.30
N ALA A 72 -12.80 7.21 -9.13
CA ALA A 72 -11.79 8.27 -9.01
C ALA A 72 -10.51 7.95 -9.77
N GLY A 73 -10.02 6.70 -9.70
CA GLY A 73 -8.86 6.24 -10.47
C GLY A 73 -9.09 6.38 -11.98
N MET A 74 -10.23 5.92 -12.47
CA MET A 74 -10.62 6.04 -13.88
C MET A 74 -10.80 7.49 -14.33
N ALA A 75 -11.34 8.35 -13.47
CA ALA A 75 -11.50 9.78 -13.73
C ALA A 75 -10.14 10.49 -13.87
N ILE A 76 -9.19 10.18 -12.98
CA ILE A 76 -7.80 10.66 -13.08
C ILE A 76 -7.17 10.21 -14.40
N LEU A 77 -7.32 8.93 -14.77
CA LEU A 77 -6.83 8.39 -16.04
C LEU A 77 -7.54 8.99 -17.26
N LYS A 78 -8.68 9.67 -17.08
CA LYS A 78 -9.42 10.36 -18.15
C LYS A 78 -9.26 11.88 -18.10
N ARG A 79 -8.26 12.40 -17.36
CA ARG A 79 -8.01 13.85 -17.22
C ARG A 79 -9.19 14.61 -16.62
N ARG A 80 -10.03 13.95 -15.82
CA ARG A 80 -11.21 14.57 -15.19
C ARG A 80 -10.83 15.09 -13.80
N ASP A 81 -10.96 16.40 -13.62
CA ASP A 81 -10.51 17.07 -12.39
C ASP A 81 -11.27 16.61 -11.14
N TRP A 82 -12.55 16.28 -11.28
CA TRP A 82 -13.35 15.76 -10.16
C TRP A 82 -12.79 14.45 -9.60
N GLY A 83 -11.98 13.69 -10.37
CA GLY A 83 -11.36 12.45 -9.89
C GLY A 83 -10.39 12.66 -8.73
N ARG A 84 -9.60 13.75 -8.76
CA ARG A 84 -8.72 14.08 -7.63
C ARG A 84 -9.52 14.58 -6.43
N ILE A 85 -10.56 15.39 -6.64
CA ILE A 85 -11.42 15.91 -5.57
C ILE A 85 -12.11 14.75 -4.87
N LEU A 86 -12.65 13.81 -5.65
CA LEU A 86 -13.30 12.62 -5.12
C LEU A 86 -12.36 11.81 -4.24
N LEU A 87 -11.10 11.60 -4.65
CA LEU A 87 -10.11 10.90 -3.81
C LEU A 87 -9.78 11.65 -2.52
N LEU A 88 -9.54 12.96 -2.61
CA LEU A 88 -9.16 13.79 -1.47
C LEU A 88 -10.29 13.91 -0.44
N VAL A 89 -11.55 13.79 -0.85
CA VAL A 89 -12.71 13.79 0.05
C VAL A 89 -13.07 12.38 0.52
N ALA A 90 -13.02 11.38 -0.37
CA ALA A 90 -13.41 10.01 -0.04
C ALA A 90 -12.46 9.38 0.98
N LEU A 91 -11.15 9.55 0.82
CA LEU A 91 -10.16 8.97 1.75
C LEU A 91 -10.38 9.38 3.20
N PRO A 92 -10.40 10.68 3.58
CA PRO A 92 -10.66 11.07 4.96
C PRO A 92 -12.05 10.65 5.44
N SER A 93 -13.06 10.66 4.56
CA SER A 93 -14.41 10.20 4.92
C SER A 93 -14.44 8.72 5.29
N ILE A 94 -13.78 7.88 4.47
CA ILE A 94 -13.63 6.43 4.71
C ILE A 94 -12.79 6.17 5.96
N MET A 95 -11.73 6.95 6.19
CA MET A 95 -10.93 6.84 7.41
C MET A 95 -11.74 7.15 8.67
N VAL A 96 -12.50 8.25 8.67
CA VAL A 96 -13.33 8.66 9.81
C VAL A 96 -14.43 7.63 10.05
N ALA A 97 -15.10 7.17 9.00
CA ALA A 97 -16.08 6.10 9.10
C ALA A 97 -15.46 4.82 9.68
N SER A 98 -14.32 4.38 9.14
CA SER A 98 -13.61 3.18 9.62
C SER A 98 -13.20 3.29 11.09
N ALA A 99 -12.70 4.46 11.49
CA ALA A 99 -12.32 4.76 12.88
C ALA A 99 -13.51 4.80 13.84
N PHE A 100 -14.69 5.21 13.36
CA PHE A 100 -15.92 5.23 14.14
C PHE A 100 -16.45 3.80 14.34
N PHE A 101 -16.43 2.99 13.29
CA PHE A 101 -16.92 1.61 13.32
C PHE A 101 -15.96 0.61 13.95
N ASN A 102 -14.65 0.90 13.99
CA ASN A 102 -13.63 -0.01 14.49
C ASN A 102 -12.75 0.69 15.54
N PRO A 103 -13.23 0.86 16.78
CA PRO A 103 -12.50 1.59 17.82
C PRO A 103 -11.13 0.96 18.14
N GLY A 104 -11.01 -0.37 18.09
CA GLY A 104 -9.74 -1.08 18.31
C GLY A 104 -8.66 -0.79 17.26
N PHE A 105 -9.06 -0.37 16.05
CA PHE A 105 -8.13 -0.02 14.96
C PHE A 105 -8.01 1.49 14.72
N LYS A 106 -8.67 2.31 15.55
CA LYS A 106 -8.81 3.74 15.33
C LYS A 106 -7.48 4.46 15.12
N VAL A 107 -6.51 4.26 16.01
CA VAL A 107 -5.20 4.94 15.93
C VAL A 107 -4.45 4.51 14.66
N MET A 108 -4.40 3.22 14.38
CA MET A 108 -3.71 2.68 13.20
C MET A 108 -4.36 3.17 11.90
N ALA A 109 -5.69 3.11 11.80
CA ALA A 109 -6.43 3.55 10.62
C ALA A 109 -6.27 5.05 10.37
N LEU A 110 -6.32 5.87 11.43
CA LEU A 110 -6.13 7.31 11.33
C LEU A 110 -4.70 7.68 10.92
N VAL A 111 -3.68 7.07 11.54
CA VAL A 111 -2.27 7.38 11.22
C VAL A 111 -1.91 6.93 9.80
N SER A 112 -2.19 5.68 9.45
CA SER A 112 -1.89 5.14 8.11
C SER A 112 -2.64 5.87 7.00
N GLY A 113 -3.92 6.16 7.23
CA GLY A 113 -4.74 6.93 6.31
C GLY A 113 -4.27 8.38 6.19
N ALA A 114 -3.83 9.03 7.28
CA ALA A 114 -3.34 10.41 7.24
C ALA A 114 -2.04 10.51 6.43
N VAL A 115 -1.13 9.55 6.58
CA VAL A 115 0.09 9.45 5.77
C VAL A 115 -0.27 9.25 4.30
N THR A 116 -1.19 8.33 3.99
CA THR A 116 -1.63 8.05 2.62
C THR A 116 -2.29 9.27 1.99
N LEU A 117 -3.17 9.95 2.74
CA LEU A 117 -3.81 11.18 2.31
C LEU A 117 -2.78 12.29 2.05
N GLY A 118 -1.80 12.47 2.92
CA GLY A 118 -0.73 13.46 2.73
C GLY A 118 0.09 13.22 1.47
N VAL A 119 0.49 11.97 1.22
CA VAL A 119 1.22 11.58 0.01
C VAL A 119 0.37 11.82 -1.24
N LEU A 120 -0.90 11.39 -1.23
CA LEU A 120 -1.79 11.59 -2.37
C LEU A 120 -2.10 13.06 -2.61
N ALA A 121 -2.38 13.83 -1.56
CA ALA A 121 -2.59 15.27 -1.63
C ALA A 121 -1.40 15.96 -2.28
N PHE A 122 -0.18 15.67 -1.83
CA PHE A 122 1.04 16.22 -2.42
C PHE A 122 1.15 15.95 -3.93
N PHE A 123 0.92 14.70 -4.37
CA PHE A 123 1.03 14.37 -5.80
C PHE A 123 -0.15 14.87 -6.66
N LEU A 124 -1.36 14.96 -6.08
CA LEU A 124 -2.58 15.36 -6.79
C LEU A 124 -2.72 16.88 -6.92
N THR A 125 -2.07 17.67 -6.05
CA THR A 125 -2.16 19.14 -6.04
C THR A 125 -0.92 19.85 -6.57
N ARG A 126 0.17 19.12 -6.86
CA ARG A 126 1.39 19.72 -7.45
C ARG A 126 1.10 20.43 -8.78
N PRO A 127 1.90 21.45 -9.17
CA PRO A 127 1.68 22.21 -10.41
C PRO A 127 1.50 21.33 -11.66
N ALA A 128 2.38 20.34 -11.86
CA ALA A 128 2.27 19.42 -12.99
C ALA A 128 0.96 18.60 -13.02
N ALA A 129 0.31 18.37 -11.88
CA ALA A 129 -1.01 17.74 -11.83
C ALA A 129 -2.11 18.75 -12.17
N ASN A 130 -2.00 20.00 -11.70
CA ASN A 130 -2.93 21.08 -12.07
C ASN A 130 -2.90 21.35 -13.58
N ASP A 131 -1.71 21.37 -14.19
CA ASP A 131 -1.53 21.52 -15.64
C ASP A 131 -2.16 20.33 -16.39
N TYR A 132 -2.00 19.12 -15.84
CA TYR A 132 -2.68 17.96 -16.38
C TYR A 132 -4.20 18.11 -16.32
N PHE A 133 -4.81 18.49 -15.20
CA PHE A 133 -6.29 18.54 -15.12
C PHE A 133 -6.92 19.77 -15.79
N SER A 134 -6.20 20.91 -15.84
CA SER A 134 -6.71 22.18 -16.40
C SER A 134 -6.86 22.17 -17.92
N GLY A 135 -6.44 21.11 -18.61
CA GLY A 135 -6.47 21.10 -20.06
C GLY A 135 -5.26 21.79 -20.68
N ALA A 136 -4.47 22.56 -19.91
CA ALA A 136 -3.27 23.23 -20.37
C ALA A 136 -2.43 22.24 -21.18
N VAL A 137 -2.17 22.58 -22.44
CA VAL A 137 -1.28 21.81 -23.28
C VAL A 137 0.09 22.00 -22.65
N LEU A 138 0.53 20.99 -21.90
CA LEU A 138 1.94 20.82 -21.61
C LEU A 138 2.57 20.54 -22.98
N GLU A 139 2.89 21.60 -23.73
CA GLU A 139 3.91 21.52 -24.77
C GLU A 139 5.12 21.00 -24.03
N ALA A 140 5.35 19.69 -24.15
CA ALA A 140 6.54 19.09 -23.61
C ALA A 140 7.69 19.88 -24.25
N PRO A 141 8.57 20.54 -23.48
CA PRO A 141 9.73 21.24 -24.03
C PRO A 141 10.38 20.36 -25.10
N ASP A 142 10.80 20.93 -26.22
CA ASP A 142 11.28 20.14 -27.38
C ASP A 142 12.35 19.09 -27.00
N SER A 143 13.10 19.34 -25.93
CA SER A 143 14.01 18.38 -25.30
C SER A 143 13.31 17.11 -24.78
N LEU A 144 12.18 17.22 -24.09
CA LEU A 144 11.35 16.08 -23.68
C LEU A 144 10.68 15.38 -24.86
N ARG A 145 10.34 16.13 -25.92
CA ARG A 145 9.77 15.57 -27.15
C ARG A 145 10.80 14.69 -27.87
N ARG A 146 12.04 15.16 -28.00
CA ARG A 146 13.18 14.38 -28.53
C ARG A 146 13.52 13.19 -27.63
N LEU A 147 13.64 13.40 -26.31
CA LEU A 147 13.89 12.32 -25.35
C LEU A 147 12.80 11.24 -25.40
N ARG A 148 11.54 11.61 -25.63
CA ARG A 148 10.46 10.63 -25.82
C ARG A 148 10.53 9.95 -27.16
N LEU A 149 10.86 10.62 -28.25
CA LEU A 149 11.00 9.94 -29.54
C LEU A 149 12.11 8.87 -29.44
N VAL A 150 13.20 9.18 -28.77
CA VAL A 150 14.28 8.23 -28.46
C VAL A 150 13.81 7.13 -27.49
N GLN A 151 13.11 7.47 -26.40
CA GLN A 151 12.56 6.45 -25.48
C GLN A 151 11.46 5.58 -26.11
N ARG A 152 10.68 6.12 -27.04
CA ARG A 152 9.55 5.46 -27.69
C ARG A 152 10.02 4.51 -28.79
N SER A 153 11.18 4.78 -29.42
CA SER A 153 11.82 3.80 -30.31
C SER A 153 12.47 2.65 -29.55
N GLU A 154 12.86 2.83 -28.29
CA GLU A 154 13.50 1.78 -27.49
C GLU A 154 12.55 0.98 -26.57
N GLY A 155 11.30 1.41 -26.34
CA GLY A 155 10.69 1.12 -25.03
C GLY A 155 9.23 0.68 -24.90
N SER A 156 8.44 0.47 -25.96
CA SER A 156 6.98 0.20 -25.75
C SER A 156 6.69 -1.05 -24.91
N GLY A 157 7.55 -2.08 -24.99
CA GLY A 157 7.45 -3.28 -24.15
C GLY A 157 7.91 -3.10 -22.70
N ASN A 158 8.72 -2.09 -22.41
CA ASN A 158 9.26 -1.84 -21.06
C ASN A 158 8.35 -0.97 -20.21
N ASP A 159 7.55 -0.09 -20.82
CA ASP A 159 6.62 0.76 -20.05
C ASP A 159 5.45 -0.02 -19.46
N LEU A 160 4.97 -1.07 -20.15
CA LEU A 160 3.94 -1.95 -19.59
C LEU A 160 4.49 -2.74 -18.38
N LYS A 161 5.69 -3.32 -18.52
CA LYS A 161 6.38 -4.04 -17.43
C LYS A 161 6.67 -3.15 -16.23
N ARG A 162 7.06 -1.90 -16.49
CA ARG A 162 7.09 -0.84 -15.48
C ARG A 162 5.70 -0.72 -14.88
N ILE A 163 4.70 -0.15 -15.55
CA ILE A 163 3.36 0.06 -14.95
C ILE A 163 2.86 -1.13 -14.11
N PHE A 164 2.97 -2.37 -14.62
CA PHE A 164 2.66 -3.60 -13.88
C PHE A 164 3.48 -3.79 -12.60
N GLY A 165 4.78 -3.52 -12.59
CA GLY A 165 5.63 -3.63 -11.40
C GLY A 165 5.26 -2.70 -10.24
N VAL A 166 4.75 -1.46 -10.46
CA VAL A 166 4.30 -0.56 -9.37
C VAL A 166 2.90 -0.95 -8.97
N LEU A 167 2.08 -1.38 -9.93
CA LEU A 167 0.78 -1.98 -9.64
C LEU A 167 0.91 -3.32 -8.90
N LEU A 168 2.06 -3.98 -8.94
CA LEU A 168 2.35 -5.15 -8.11
C LEU A 168 3.01 -4.76 -6.78
N ALA A 169 3.93 -3.80 -6.77
CA ALA A 169 4.69 -3.42 -5.58
C ALA A 169 3.86 -2.59 -4.58
N VAL A 170 3.04 -1.63 -5.05
CA VAL A 170 2.30 -0.71 -4.17
C VAL A 170 1.02 -1.37 -3.61
N PRO A 171 0.19 -2.04 -4.41
CA PRO A 171 -0.85 -2.94 -3.88
C PRO A 171 -0.25 -4.11 -3.14
N GLY A 172 0.86 -4.69 -3.60
CA GLY A 172 1.57 -5.77 -2.89
C GLY A 172 1.94 -5.35 -1.47
N TRP A 173 2.38 -4.12 -1.25
CA TRP A 173 2.61 -3.58 0.09
C TRP A 173 1.33 -3.49 0.94
N TRP A 174 0.22 -3.03 0.38
CA TRP A 174 -1.07 -2.95 1.07
C TRP A 174 -1.70 -4.33 1.35
N ILE A 175 -1.64 -5.22 0.35
CA ILE A 175 -2.04 -6.63 0.41
C ILE A 175 -1.08 -7.43 1.29
N LEU A 176 0.16 -6.99 1.52
CA LEU A 176 1.03 -7.55 2.55
C LEU A 176 0.58 -7.09 3.93
N SER A 177 0.24 -5.81 4.07
CA SER A 177 -0.07 -5.20 5.36
C SER A 177 -1.31 -5.83 6.01
N PHE A 178 -2.39 -6.04 5.27
CA PHE A 178 -3.66 -6.54 5.82
C PHE A 178 -3.60 -8.00 6.33
N PRO A 179 -3.25 -9.00 5.49
CA PRO A 179 -3.11 -10.39 5.90
C PRO A 179 -1.93 -10.62 6.84
N LEU A 180 -0.90 -9.77 6.83
CA LEU A 180 0.13 -9.82 7.87
C LEU A 180 -0.43 -9.35 9.21
N ILE A 181 -1.22 -8.28 9.27
CA ILE A 181 -1.86 -7.81 10.51
C ILE A 181 -2.91 -8.84 10.99
N PHE A 182 -3.86 -9.22 10.14
CA PHE A 182 -4.87 -10.24 10.47
C PHE A 182 -4.24 -11.60 10.73
N GLY A 183 -3.15 -11.91 10.05
CA GLY A 183 -2.37 -13.12 10.26
C GLY A 183 -1.58 -13.14 11.53
N LEU A 184 -1.00 -12.01 11.94
CA LEU A 184 -0.35 -11.89 13.23
C LEU A 184 -1.38 -12.07 14.34
N ILE A 185 -2.56 -11.45 14.20
CA ILE A 185 -3.66 -11.55 15.16
C ILE A 185 -4.22 -12.98 15.22
N ALA A 186 -4.44 -13.62 14.06
CA ALA A 186 -4.92 -14.99 13.94
C ALA A 186 -3.89 -16.02 14.43
N PHE A 187 -2.62 -15.84 14.06
CA PHE A 187 -1.50 -16.66 14.53
C PHE A 187 -1.35 -16.54 16.04
N HIS A 188 -1.37 -15.31 16.58
CA HIS A 188 -1.33 -15.06 18.01
C HIS A 188 -2.49 -15.78 18.73
N ARG A 189 -3.73 -15.66 18.23
CA ARG A 189 -4.86 -16.43 18.78
C ARG A 189 -4.62 -17.94 18.67
N SER A 190 -4.20 -18.45 17.51
CA SER A 190 -4.01 -19.90 17.31
C SER A 190 -2.88 -20.52 18.16
N VAL A 191 -1.81 -19.77 18.42
CA VAL A 191 -0.65 -20.26 19.18
C VAL A 191 -0.89 -20.17 20.69
N PHE A 192 -1.60 -19.14 21.15
CA PHE A 192 -1.71 -18.83 22.58
C PHE A 192 -3.09 -19.13 23.18
N SER A 193 -4.17 -19.21 22.40
CA SER A 193 -5.52 -19.45 22.97
C SER A 193 -6.02 -20.88 22.79
N GLY A 194 -5.15 -21.85 22.42
CA GLY A 194 -5.48 -23.28 22.29
C GLY A 194 -6.62 -23.64 21.32
N GLY A 195 -7.10 -22.67 20.55
CA GLY A 195 -8.34 -22.76 19.77
C GLY A 195 -8.12 -23.08 18.29
N SER A 196 -9.22 -23.39 17.60
CA SER A 196 -9.39 -23.76 16.18
C SER A 196 -8.89 -22.73 15.13
N GLY A 197 -7.99 -21.82 15.50
CA GLY A 197 -7.44 -20.76 14.65
C GLY A 197 -6.36 -21.21 13.65
N LEU A 198 -5.94 -22.47 13.68
CA LEU A 198 -4.91 -23.03 12.78
C LEU A 198 -5.22 -22.80 11.28
N PRO A 199 -6.46 -23.00 10.78
CA PRO A 199 -6.78 -22.73 9.38
C PRO A 199 -6.65 -21.24 9.01
N LEU A 200 -6.99 -20.34 9.94
CA LEU A 200 -6.89 -18.89 9.73
C LEU A 200 -5.42 -18.43 9.72
N GLY A 201 -4.59 -18.99 10.59
CA GLY A 201 -3.14 -18.77 10.60
C GLY A 201 -2.42 -19.32 9.36
N ILE A 202 -2.85 -20.48 8.84
CA ILE A 202 -2.35 -21.02 7.56
C ILE A 202 -2.77 -20.11 6.41
N PHE A 203 -4.04 -19.71 6.34
CA PHE A 203 -4.55 -18.82 5.31
C PHE A 203 -3.79 -17.49 5.28
N SER A 204 -3.55 -16.88 6.44
CA SER A 204 -2.81 -15.63 6.51
C SER A 204 -1.33 -15.78 6.14
N THR A 205 -0.70 -16.89 6.51
CA THR A 205 0.69 -17.20 6.14
C THR A 205 0.81 -17.37 4.63
N ILE A 206 -0.10 -18.13 4.01
CA ILE A 206 -0.15 -18.30 2.55
C ILE A 206 -0.38 -16.95 1.86
N THR A 207 -1.30 -16.14 2.37
CA THR A 207 -1.60 -14.81 1.80
C THR A 207 -0.39 -13.88 1.92
N PHE A 208 0.32 -13.91 3.04
CA PHE A 208 1.58 -13.18 3.23
C PHE A 208 2.64 -13.63 2.22
N LEU A 209 2.86 -14.94 2.05
CA LEU A 209 3.84 -15.48 1.12
C LEU A 209 3.51 -15.12 -0.34
N ILE A 210 2.24 -15.21 -0.74
CA ILE A 210 1.78 -14.77 -2.06
C ILE A 210 2.08 -13.28 -2.25
N ALA A 211 1.77 -12.45 -1.26
CA ALA A 211 1.98 -11.01 -1.35
C ALA A 211 3.48 -10.65 -1.38
N VAL A 212 4.34 -11.38 -0.66
CA VAL A 212 5.81 -11.25 -0.75
C VAL A 212 6.28 -11.64 -2.14
N GLY A 213 5.76 -12.75 -2.69
CA GLY A 213 6.06 -13.22 -4.04
C GLY A 213 5.64 -12.21 -5.11
N LEU A 214 4.46 -11.61 -5.00
CA LEU A 214 3.98 -10.57 -5.91
C LEU A 214 4.80 -9.28 -5.81
N LEU A 215 5.22 -8.89 -4.60
CA LEU A 215 6.10 -7.73 -4.40
C LEU A 215 7.49 -7.99 -5.01
N ALA A 216 8.06 -9.17 -4.78
CA ALA A 216 9.34 -9.57 -5.37
C ALA A 216 9.24 -9.63 -6.91
N LEU A 217 8.17 -10.19 -7.45
CA LEU A 217 7.91 -10.23 -8.89
C LEU A 217 7.73 -8.82 -9.47
N GLY A 218 7.01 -7.94 -8.78
CA GLY A 218 6.85 -6.53 -9.17
C GLY A 218 8.19 -5.78 -9.22
N VAL A 219 9.06 -6.03 -8.25
CA VAL A 219 10.44 -5.51 -8.22
C VAL A 219 11.26 -6.02 -9.40
N VAL A 220 11.16 -7.30 -9.73
CA VAL A 220 11.89 -7.91 -10.87
C VAL A 220 11.38 -7.35 -12.21
N LEU A 221 10.06 -7.24 -12.38
CA LEU A 221 9.43 -6.80 -13.63
C LEU A 221 9.62 -5.29 -13.91
N TRP A 222 9.72 -4.44 -12.89
CA TRP A 222 9.94 -2.99 -13.08
C TRP A 222 11.36 -2.66 -13.57
N GLY A 223 12.32 -3.55 -13.32
CA GLY A 223 13.73 -3.35 -13.63
C GLY A 223 14.52 -2.87 -12.41
N THR A 224 15.42 -3.73 -11.95
CA THR A 224 16.22 -3.60 -10.72
C THR A 224 17.11 -2.36 -10.69
N ARG A 225 17.55 -1.84 -11.84
CA ARG A 225 18.59 -0.78 -11.91
C ARG A 225 18.12 0.59 -11.41
N ARG A 226 16.86 0.97 -11.67
CA ARG A 226 16.33 2.32 -11.34
C ARG A 226 15.82 2.44 -9.90
N TRP A 227 15.61 1.32 -9.23
CA TRP A 227 15.01 1.27 -7.89
C TRP A 227 15.95 0.79 -6.80
N ARG A 228 17.22 0.46 -7.05
CA ARG A 228 18.17 0.06 -5.97
C ARG A 228 18.09 0.99 -4.75
N GLY A 229 17.87 2.28 -4.99
CA GLY A 229 17.85 3.30 -3.94
C GLY A 229 16.54 3.34 -3.20
N TYR A 230 15.45 3.35 -3.94
CA TYR A 230 14.11 3.31 -3.37
C TYR A 230 13.81 1.97 -2.69
N LEU A 231 14.36 0.85 -3.17
CA LEU A 231 14.31 -0.45 -2.49
C LEU A 231 15.12 -0.43 -1.22
N GLY A 232 16.33 0.13 -1.25
CA GLY A 232 17.14 0.33 -0.05
C GLY A 232 16.39 1.14 1.01
N TRP A 233 15.84 2.29 0.62
CA TRP A 233 15.02 3.13 1.50
C TRP A 233 13.72 2.47 1.95
N GLY A 234 13.03 1.74 1.09
CA GLY A 234 11.81 1.01 1.42
C GLY A 234 12.07 -0.12 2.42
N VAL A 235 13.16 -0.86 2.24
CA VAL A 235 13.60 -1.92 3.16
C VAL A 235 14.03 -1.32 4.51
N VAL A 236 14.72 -0.16 4.51
CA VAL A 236 15.01 0.59 5.74
C VAL A 236 13.73 1.04 6.44
N ALA A 237 12.79 1.65 5.71
CA ALA A 237 11.53 2.12 6.27
C ALA A 237 10.70 0.98 6.88
N PHE A 238 10.64 -0.17 6.20
CA PHE A 238 10.02 -1.38 6.74
C PHE A 238 10.72 -1.85 8.03
N GLY A 239 12.05 -1.84 8.05
CA GLY A 239 12.80 -2.19 9.25
C GLY A 239 12.55 -1.24 10.41
N LEU A 240 12.46 0.07 10.16
CA LEU A 240 12.09 1.06 11.18
C LEU A 240 10.67 0.83 11.71
N LEU A 241 9.71 0.51 10.83
CA LEU A 241 8.34 0.19 11.23
C LEU A 241 8.27 -1.08 12.07
N ALA A 242 8.99 -2.13 11.66
CA ALA A 242 9.09 -3.38 12.41
C ALA A 242 9.76 -3.16 13.78
N ALA A 243 10.80 -2.33 13.85
CA ALA A 243 11.44 -1.95 15.12
C ALA A 243 10.46 -1.22 16.03
N TRP A 244 9.71 -0.26 15.48
CA TRP A 244 8.71 0.49 16.23
C TRP A 244 7.59 -0.41 16.76
N MET A 245 7.05 -1.31 15.94
CA MET A 245 6.07 -2.32 16.37
C MET A 245 6.64 -3.25 17.45
N GLY A 246 7.90 -3.65 17.30
CA GLY A 246 8.60 -4.44 18.30
C GLY A 246 8.73 -3.71 19.63
N LEU A 247 9.13 -2.44 19.61
CA LEU A 247 9.23 -1.60 20.82
C LEU A 247 7.87 -1.42 21.51
N LEU A 248 6.78 -1.24 20.74
CA LEU A 248 5.43 -1.17 21.29
C LEU A 248 5.04 -2.44 22.05
N GLY A 249 5.48 -3.61 21.60
CA GLY A 249 5.19 -4.88 22.28
C GLY A 249 5.93 -5.07 23.62
N PHE A 250 6.87 -4.18 23.97
CA PHE A 250 7.49 -4.13 25.30
C PHE A 250 6.85 -3.09 26.23
N LEU A 251 6.01 -2.21 25.72
CA LEU A 251 5.31 -1.26 26.56
C LEU A 251 4.25 -1.99 27.39
N PRO A 252 4.10 -1.66 28.68
CA PRO A 252 3.00 -2.17 29.48
C PRO A 252 1.69 -1.66 28.87
N MET A 253 0.93 -2.54 28.23
CA MET A 253 -0.42 -2.24 27.79
C MET A 253 -1.39 -2.56 28.91
N ASP A 254 -2.26 -1.61 29.23
CA ASP A 254 -3.33 -1.79 30.20
C ASP A 254 -4.47 -2.57 29.53
N VAL A 255 -4.26 -3.87 29.34
CA VAL A 255 -5.11 -4.75 28.49
C VAL A 255 -6.54 -4.82 29.02
N GLU A 256 -6.70 -4.66 30.33
CA GLU A 256 -8.00 -4.61 31.02
C GLU A 256 -8.91 -3.49 30.47
N ARG A 257 -8.34 -2.42 29.90
CA ARG A 257 -9.14 -1.35 29.27
C ARG A 257 -9.67 -1.69 27.89
N PHE A 258 -9.14 -2.72 27.25
CA PHE A 258 -9.45 -3.09 25.87
C PHE A 258 -10.28 -4.37 25.75
N LEU A 259 -10.39 -5.14 26.82
CA LEU A 259 -11.18 -6.36 26.88
C LEU A 259 -12.58 -6.09 27.44
N PRO A 260 -13.64 -6.69 26.86
CA PRO A 260 -14.96 -6.71 27.49
C PRO A 260 -14.87 -7.32 28.89
N PRO A 261 -15.64 -6.82 29.88
CA PRO A 261 -15.62 -7.33 31.26
C PRO A 261 -15.77 -8.86 31.32
N ASP A 262 -16.65 -9.38 30.47
CA ASP A 262 -17.05 -10.79 30.39
C ASP A 262 -15.93 -11.72 29.88
N SER A 263 -14.83 -11.15 29.36
CA SER A 263 -13.68 -11.91 28.85
C SER A 263 -12.49 -11.95 29.81
N LEU A 264 -12.59 -11.27 30.96
CA LEU A 264 -11.51 -11.22 31.95
C LEU A 264 -11.35 -12.53 32.72
N ASP A 265 -12.42 -13.31 32.88
CA ASP A 265 -12.40 -14.53 33.70
C ASP A 265 -11.49 -15.63 33.13
N ASP A 266 -11.35 -15.68 31.80
CA ASP A 266 -10.49 -16.66 31.09
C ASP A 266 -9.17 -16.03 30.59
N PHE A 267 -8.93 -14.75 30.86
CA PHE A 267 -7.75 -14.03 30.36
C PHE A 267 -6.56 -14.19 31.31
N ASP A 268 -5.51 -14.88 30.86
CA ASP A 268 -4.22 -14.90 31.55
C ASP A 268 -3.34 -13.71 31.09
N PRO A 269 -3.18 -12.65 31.92
CA PRO A 269 -2.39 -11.48 31.57
C PRO A 269 -0.89 -11.80 31.44
N GLU A 270 -0.39 -12.82 32.16
CA GLU A 270 1.01 -13.22 32.05
C GLU A 270 1.28 -13.93 30.72
N GLU A 271 0.36 -14.78 30.28
CA GLU A 271 0.44 -15.44 28.98
C GLU A 271 0.35 -14.43 27.84
N PHE A 272 -0.58 -13.47 27.91
CA PHE A 272 -0.66 -12.38 26.93
C PHE A 272 0.63 -11.54 26.89
N ALA A 273 1.14 -11.13 28.05
CA ALA A 273 2.39 -10.37 28.13
C ALA A 273 3.59 -11.17 27.62
N ARG A 274 3.57 -12.51 27.75
CA ARG A 274 4.59 -13.41 27.19
C ARG A 274 4.47 -13.45 25.66
N GLY A 275 3.27 -13.60 25.12
CA GLY A 275 2.98 -13.57 23.68
C GLY A 275 3.42 -12.26 23.01
N MET A 276 3.06 -11.13 23.61
CA MET A 276 3.48 -9.79 23.15
C MET A 276 5.01 -9.64 23.15
N ARG A 277 5.70 -10.08 24.21
CA ARG A 277 7.18 -10.04 24.29
C ARG A 277 7.85 -10.93 23.25
N ILE A 278 7.27 -12.09 22.94
CA ILE A 278 7.77 -12.99 21.89
C ILE A 278 7.59 -12.32 20.51
N GLY A 279 6.40 -11.82 20.20
CA GLY A 279 6.12 -11.08 18.96
C GLY A 279 7.04 -9.86 18.80
N ALA A 280 7.26 -9.13 19.89
CA ALA A 280 8.16 -7.98 19.93
C ALA A 280 9.61 -8.34 19.56
N ARG A 281 10.13 -9.46 20.10
CA ARG A 281 11.48 -9.96 19.77
C ARG A 281 11.59 -10.33 18.29
N TYR A 282 10.59 -10.99 17.73
CA TYR A 282 10.57 -11.31 16.28
C TYR A 282 10.54 -10.05 15.43
N ALA A 283 9.70 -9.07 15.78
CA ALA A 283 9.63 -7.79 15.07
C ALA A 283 10.97 -7.04 15.09
N ILE A 284 11.67 -7.01 16.23
CA ILE A 284 13.02 -6.44 16.34
C ILE A 284 14.05 -7.23 15.50
N ALA A 285 13.98 -8.56 15.51
CA ALA A 285 14.89 -9.38 14.69
C ALA A 285 14.69 -9.12 13.19
N VAL A 286 13.43 -9.06 12.73
CA VAL A 286 13.08 -8.70 11.36
C VAL A 286 13.55 -7.29 11.04
N ALA A 287 13.40 -6.34 11.97
CA ALA A 287 13.91 -4.98 11.82
C ALA A 287 15.42 -4.95 11.62
N GLY A 288 16.19 -5.69 12.42
CA GLY A 288 17.64 -5.78 12.29
C GLY A 288 18.08 -6.29 10.92
N ILE A 289 17.45 -7.37 10.44
CA ILE A 289 17.75 -7.96 9.12
C ILE A 289 17.42 -6.97 8.01
N THR A 290 16.25 -6.33 8.08
CA THR A 290 15.78 -5.42 7.03
C THR A 290 16.59 -4.13 7.01
N LEU A 291 16.84 -3.48 8.16
CA LEU A 291 17.72 -2.31 8.25
C LEU A 291 19.13 -2.59 7.69
N SER A 292 19.70 -3.75 8.04
CA SER A 292 21.02 -4.17 7.52
C SER A 292 20.98 -4.40 6.01
N SER A 293 19.94 -5.07 5.51
CA SER A 293 19.81 -5.33 4.07
C SER A 293 19.58 -4.05 3.26
N GLY A 294 18.75 -3.15 3.78
CA GLY A 294 18.46 -1.87 3.14
C GLY A 294 19.69 -0.94 3.09
N THR A 295 20.45 -0.86 4.19
CA THR A 295 21.71 -0.11 4.24
C THR A 295 22.77 -0.68 3.31
N LEU A 296 22.90 -2.00 3.20
CA LEU A 296 23.79 -2.65 2.23
C LEU A 296 23.38 -2.33 0.79
N LEU A 297 22.09 -2.35 0.48
CA LEU A 297 21.58 -1.98 -0.85
C LEU A 297 21.90 -0.52 -1.20
N LEU A 298 21.67 0.41 -0.27
CA LEU A 298 22.01 1.82 -0.45
C LEU A 298 23.51 2.04 -0.64
N SER A 299 24.33 1.31 0.12
CA SER A 299 25.80 1.38 0.04
C SER A 299 26.32 0.82 -1.27
N ALA A 300 25.74 -0.29 -1.76
CA ALA A 300 26.10 -0.90 -3.03
C ALA A 300 25.72 0.00 -4.22
N GLN A 301 24.58 0.67 -4.13
CA GLN A 301 24.22 1.64 -5.17
C GLN A 301 25.15 2.84 -5.16
N ARG A 302 25.44 3.42 -3.99
CA ARG A 302 26.35 4.57 -3.90
C ARG A 302 27.70 4.28 -4.54
N ARG A 303 28.24 3.07 -4.38
CA ARG A 303 29.47 2.65 -5.06
C ARG A 303 29.32 2.63 -6.58
N HIS A 304 28.28 1.97 -7.09
CA HIS A 304 28.00 1.97 -8.54
C HIS A 304 27.80 3.38 -9.11
N ASP A 305 27.19 4.30 -8.36
CA ASP A 305 26.98 5.68 -8.81
C ASP A 305 28.30 6.49 -8.81
N LEU A 306 29.27 6.14 -7.96
CA LEU A 306 30.62 6.72 -7.97
C LEU A 306 31.45 6.16 -9.15
N ASP A 307 31.44 4.84 -9.35
CA ASP A 307 32.17 4.19 -10.45
C ASP A 307 31.68 4.73 -11.82
N ALA A 308 30.37 4.95 -11.97
CA ALA A 308 29.79 5.51 -13.18
C ALA A 308 30.09 7.01 -13.38
N ALA A 309 30.47 7.73 -12.32
CA ALA A 309 30.90 9.12 -12.42
C ALA A 309 32.36 9.21 -12.87
N GLU A 310 33.22 8.31 -12.40
CA GLU A 310 34.63 8.20 -12.82
C GLU A 310 34.73 7.87 -14.32
N GLU A 311 33.90 6.97 -14.85
CA GLU A 311 33.85 6.63 -16.30
C GLU A 311 33.43 7.81 -17.21
N ILE A 312 32.83 8.88 -16.67
CA ILE A 312 32.43 10.06 -17.45
C ILE A 312 33.55 11.11 -17.47
N GLU A 313 34.45 11.08 -16.48
CA GLU A 313 35.58 12.01 -16.39
C GLU A 313 36.79 11.58 -17.22
N ASP A 314 36.89 10.27 -17.53
CA ASP A 314 37.91 9.67 -18.42
C ASP A 314 37.53 9.73 -19.92
#